data_AF-A0A336N3V0-F1
#
_entry.id   AF-A0A336N3V0-F1
#
_cell.length_a   1.000
_cell.length_b   1.000
_cell.length_c   1.000
_cell.angle_alpha   90.00
_cell.angle_beta   90.00
_cell.angle_gamma   90.00
#
_symmetry.space_group_name_H-M   'P 1'
#
loop_
_entity.id
_entity.type
_entity.pdbx_description
1 polymer ?
#
loop_
_entity_poly.entity_id
_entity_poly.type
_entity_poly.pdbx_seq_one_letter_code
_entity_poly.pdbx_strand_id
1 'polypeptide(L)'
;MPEPPKHILVVSYSQTGQLNELTKHFLQPLKQQNVIIEECQIHPLKPYVFPWKFMSFFNQFPESVHLIPAPIEPPTLERKTYDLVIIAYSVWFLSPSQPITAFLQSEQAKALKNTPVITLIGCRNMWLMAQEKMKKC
;
A
#
# COMPACT_ATOMS: atom_id res chain seq x y z
N MET A 1 4.90 33.65 10.92
CA MET A 1 4.51 32.46 11.69
C MET A 1 5.08 31.25 10.97
N PRO A 2 5.67 30.26 11.66
CA PRO A 2 6.06 29.02 11.00
C PRO A 2 4.82 28.33 10.40
N GLU A 3 4.97 27.74 9.22
CA GLU A 3 3.89 27.01 8.56
C GLU A 3 3.45 25.80 9.43
N PRO A 4 2.15 25.48 9.53
CA PRO A 4 1.71 24.30 10.26
C PRO A 4 2.30 23.02 9.63
N PRO A 5 2.60 21.98 10.44
CA PRO A 5 3.14 20.73 9.92
C PRO A 5 2.15 20.05 8.97
N LYS A 6 2.68 19.48 7.87
CA LYS A 6 1.87 18.70 6.92
C LYS A 6 1.69 17.27 7.41
N HIS A 7 0.50 16.70 7.21
CA HIS A 7 0.21 15.33 7.61
C HIS A 7 0.28 14.38 6.41
N ILE A 8 1.12 13.35 6.52
CA ILE A 8 1.35 12.36 5.48
C ILE A 8 0.93 10.99 6.01
N LEU A 9 0.03 10.31 5.29
CA LEU A 9 -0.29 8.91 5.55
C LEU A 9 0.59 8.01 4.69
N VAL A 10 1.20 6.99 5.27
CA VAL A 10 1.94 5.96 4.54
C VAL A 10 1.25 4.63 4.74
N VAL A 11 0.60 4.12 3.69
CA VAL A 11 -0.01 2.78 3.70
C VAL A 11 0.96 1.80 3.06
N SER A 12 1.28 0.71 3.75
CA SER A 12 2.25 -0.26 3.23
C SER A 12 1.90 -1.71 3.53
N TYR A 13 2.28 -2.61 2.62
CA TYR A 13 2.24 -4.05 2.86
C TYR A 13 3.50 -4.72 2.31
N SER A 14 4.22 -5.43 3.17
CA SER A 14 5.42 -6.17 2.80
C SER A 14 5.32 -7.63 3.23
N GLN A 15 5.45 -8.55 2.27
CA GLN A 15 5.46 -9.98 2.56
C GLN A 15 6.78 -10.45 3.17
N THR A 16 7.91 -9.92 2.70
CA THR A 16 9.26 -10.42 3.05
C THR A 16 10.12 -9.38 3.80
N GLY A 17 9.54 -8.23 4.13
CA GLY A 17 10.26 -7.12 4.76
C GLY A 17 11.01 -6.20 3.78
N GLN A 18 11.30 -6.62 2.54
CA GLN A 18 12.04 -5.80 1.57
C GLN A 18 11.39 -4.43 1.29
N LEU A 19 10.06 -4.39 1.16
CA LEU A 19 9.35 -3.14 0.93
C LEU A 19 9.31 -2.25 2.18
N ASN A 20 9.40 -2.82 3.38
CA ASN A 20 9.46 -2.04 4.62
C ASN A 20 10.77 -1.25 4.66
N GLU A 21 11.89 -1.88 4.31
CA GLU A 21 13.19 -1.20 4.21
C GLU A 21 13.19 -0.14 3.10
N LEU A 22 12.61 -0.43 1.93
CA LEU A 22 12.47 0.56 0.86
C LEU A 22 11.69 1.80 1.34
N THR A 23 10.54 1.57 1.98
CA THR A 23 9.67 2.62 2.50
C THR A 23 10.39 3.44 3.57
N LYS A 24 11.08 2.77 4.50
CA LYS A 24 11.86 3.44 5.55
C LYS A 24 12.94 4.37 4.99
N HIS A 25 13.70 3.92 3.99
CA HIS A 25 14.72 4.76 3.34
C HIS A 25 14.09 5.90 2.54
N PHE A 26 12.96 5.67 1.88
CA PHE A 26 12.23 6.70 1.17
C PHE A 26 11.70 7.81 2.10
N LEU A 27 11.24 7.44 3.30
CA LEU A 27 10.68 8.38 4.28
C LEU A 27 11.74 9.13 5.10
N GLN A 28 12.99 8.65 5.15
CA GLN A 28 14.07 9.29 5.92
C GLN A 28 14.23 10.80 5.66
N PRO A 29 14.36 11.28 4.42
CA PRO A 29 14.50 12.72 4.15
C PRO A 29 13.24 13.51 4.52
N LEU A 30 12.05 12.90 4.47
CA LEU A 30 10.80 13.54 4.87
C LEU A 30 10.74 13.76 6.38
N LYS A 31 11.25 12.82 7.18
CA LYS A 31 11.32 12.95 8.66
C LYS A 31 12.17 14.14 9.13
N GLN A 32 12.99 14.73 8.25
CA GLN A 32 13.80 15.92 8.53
C GLN A 32 13.08 17.23 8.21
N GLN A 33 11.87 17.17 7.64
CA GLN A 33 11.03 18.31 7.30
C GLN A 33 9.95 18.53 8.36
N ASN A 34 9.22 19.65 8.27
CA ASN A 34 8.08 19.95 9.13
C ASN A 34 6.83 19.15 8.72
N VAL A 35 6.90 17.83 8.84
CA VAL A 35 5.83 16.89 8.47
C VAL A 35 5.59 15.87 9.58
N ILE A 36 4.35 15.41 9.70
CA ILE A 36 3.92 14.35 10.61
C ILE A 36 3.55 13.15 9.75
N ILE A 37 4.27 12.05 9.93
CA ILE A 37 4.09 10.83 9.13
C ILE A 37 3.37 9.79 10.00
N GLU A 38 2.20 9.36 9.53
CA GLU A 38 1.46 8.23 10.08
C GLU A 38 1.75 6.99 9.23
N GLU A 39 2.34 5.95 9.82
CA GLU A 39 2.67 4.71 9.13
C GLU A 39 1.61 3.63 9.41
N CYS A 40 0.79 3.31 8.41
CA CYS A 40 -0.24 2.27 8.45
C CYS A 40 0.25 1.02 7.72
N GLN A 41 0.63 -0.01 8.48
CA GLN A 41 0.94 -1.32 7.92
C GLN A 41 -0.34 -2.15 7.78
N ILE A 42 -0.60 -2.67 6.57
CA ILE A 42 -1.75 -3.51 6.32
C ILE A 42 -1.44 -4.94 6.73
N HIS A 43 -2.33 -5.52 7.53
CA HIS A 43 -2.22 -6.90 7.99
C HIS A 43 -3.37 -7.74 7.40
N PRO A 44 -3.08 -8.73 6.53
CA PRO A 44 -4.11 -9.65 6.07
C PRO A 44 -4.54 -10.58 7.20
N LEU A 45 -5.85 -10.89 7.30
CA LEU A 45 -6.36 -11.81 8.34
C LEU A 45 -5.69 -13.19 8.27
N LYS A 46 -5.27 -13.61 7.07
CA LYS A 46 -4.44 -14.78 6.85
C LYS A 46 -3.12 -14.36 6.22
N PRO A 47 -1.98 -14.56 6.91
CA PRO A 47 -0.67 -14.23 6.35
C PRO A 47 -0.38 -15.00 5.06
N TYR A 48 0.13 -14.29 4.05
CA TYR A 48 0.61 -14.91 2.81
C TYR A 48 2.00 -15.51 3.06
N VAL A 49 2.07 -16.84 3.10
CA VAL A 49 3.34 -17.56 3.31
C VAL A 49 4.28 -17.43 2.11
N PHE A 50 5.56 -17.20 2.38
CA PHE A 50 6.63 -17.19 1.38
C PHE A 50 7.70 -18.23 1.73
N PRO A 51 8.21 -19.03 0.77
CA PRO A 51 7.87 -19.07 -0.66
C PRO A 51 6.51 -19.71 -0.94
N TRP A 52 5.84 -19.28 -2.01
CA TRP A 52 4.50 -19.75 -2.34
C TRP A 52 4.58 -21.20 -2.83
N LYS A 53 3.79 -22.10 -2.25
CA LYS A 53 3.62 -23.47 -2.79
C LYS A 53 2.83 -23.38 -4.10
N PHE A 54 3.11 -24.27 -5.06
CA PHE A 54 2.51 -24.27 -6.41
C PHE A 54 0.97 -24.13 -6.43
N MET A 55 0.27 -24.71 -5.45
CA MET A 55 -1.20 -24.57 -5.31
C MET A 55 -1.66 -23.21 -4.76
N SER A 56 -0.87 -22.57 -3.88
CA SER A 56 -1.17 -21.22 -3.36
C SER A 56 -1.02 -20.16 -4.46
N PHE A 57 -0.10 -20.38 -5.40
CA PHE A 57 0.12 -19.54 -6.58
C PHE A 57 -1.09 -19.53 -7.53
N PHE A 58 -1.70 -20.70 -7.77
CA PHE A 58 -2.84 -20.83 -8.69
C PHE A 58 -4.16 -20.25 -8.16
N ASN A 59 -4.35 -20.15 -6.83
CA ASN A 59 -5.52 -19.48 -6.24
C ASN A 59 -5.36 -17.96 -6.17
N GLN A 60 -4.15 -17.49 -5.84
CA GLN A 60 -3.89 -16.05 -5.71
C GLN A 60 -3.82 -15.34 -7.07
N PHE A 61 -3.50 -16.08 -8.14
CA PHE A 61 -3.47 -15.56 -9.51
C PHE A 61 -4.82 -15.02 -10.00
N PRO A 62 -5.90 -15.83 -10.12
CA PRO A 62 -7.20 -15.36 -10.57
C PRO A 62 -7.76 -14.27 -9.64
N GLU A 63 -7.64 -14.41 -8.32
CA GLU A 63 -8.16 -13.42 -7.36
C GLU A 63 -7.47 -12.05 -7.48
N SER A 64 -6.16 -12.02 -7.72
CA SER A 64 -5.42 -10.76 -7.93
C SER A 64 -5.77 -10.11 -9.28
N VAL A 65 -5.98 -10.93 -10.31
CA VAL A 65 -6.40 -10.46 -11.63
C VAL A 65 -7.84 -9.93 -11.59
N HIS A 66 -8.73 -10.58 -10.84
CA HIS A 66 -10.14 -10.20 -10.70
C HIS A 66 -10.39 -9.12 -9.63
N LEU A 67 -9.37 -8.65 -8.90
CA LEU A 67 -9.51 -7.66 -7.82
C LEU A 67 -10.49 -8.10 -6.72
N ILE A 68 -10.47 -9.38 -6.36
CA ILE A 68 -11.24 -9.95 -5.24
C ILE A 68 -10.25 -10.21 -4.11
N PRO A 69 -9.95 -9.20 -3.26
CA PRO A 69 -8.93 -9.35 -2.25
C PRO A 69 -9.44 -10.20 -1.08
N ALA A 70 -8.54 -10.98 -0.48
CA ALA A 70 -8.80 -11.56 0.83
C ALA A 70 -8.98 -10.46 1.90
N PRO A 71 -9.79 -10.70 2.94
CA PRO A 71 -10.02 -9.72 3.99
C PRO A 71 -8.74 -9.37 4.77
N ILE A 72 -8.63 -8.09 5.12
CA ILE A 72 -7.56 -7.53 5.97
C ILE A 72 -8.12 -7.15 7.34
N GLU A 73 -7.25 -7.04 8.33
CA GLU A 73 -7.57 -6.35 9.57
C GLU A 73 -7.96 -4.91 9.24
N PRO A 74 -9.11 -4.40 9.73
CA PRO A 74 -9.54 -3.03 9.46
C PRO A 74 -8.47 -2.04 9.93
N PRO A 75 -7.87 -1.26 9.02
CA PRO A 75 -6.86 -0.30 9.44
C PRO A 75 -7.51 0.78 10.30
N THR A 76 -6.80 1.20 11.34
CA THR A 76 -7.19 2.36 12.14
C THR A 76 -6.34 3.53 11.68
N LEU A 77 -6.98 4.58 11.17
CA LEU A 77 -6.34 5.81 10.77
C LEU A 77 -6.60 6.88 11.83
N GLU A 78 -5.59 7.65 12.20
CA GLU A 78 -5.73 8.73 13.18
C GLU A 78 -6.55 9.90 12.63
N ARG A 79 -6.60 10.05 11.29
CA ARG A 79 -7.27 11.15 10.61
C ARG A 79 -8.13 10.66 9.44
N LYS A 80 -9.10 11.50 9.08
CA LYS A 80 -9.93 11.29 7.88
C LYS A 80 -9.32 11.90 6.62
N THR A 81 -8.41 12.87 6.77
CA THR A 81 -7.82 13.65 5.68
C THR A 81 -6.35 13.93 5.95
N TYR A 82 -5.55 13.87 4.89
CA TYR A 82 -4.11 14.07 4.89
C TYR A 82 -3.73 15.07 3.79
N ASP A 83 -2.54 15.67 3.89
CA ASP A 83 -1.99 16.53 2.84
C ASP A 83 -1.39 15.69 1.69
N LEU A 84 -0.97 14.46 1.99
CA LEU A 84 -0.41 13.49 1.05
C LEU A 84 -0.65 12.07 1.56
N VAL A 85 -0.93 11.14 0.64
CA VAL A 85 -0.92 9.70 0.94
C VAL A 85 0.14 9.01 0.09
N ILE A 86 0.98 8.20 0.73
CA ILE A 86 1.97 7.35 0.07
C ILE A 86 1.50 5.90 0.20
N ILE A 87 1.31 5.21 -0.91
CA ILE A 87 0.94 3.80 -0.94
C ILE A 87 2.14 2.99 -1.41
N ALA A 88 2.79 2.30 -0.47
CA ALA A 88 3.89 1.40 -0.77
C ALA A 88 3.37 -0.02 -0.99
N TYR A 89 3.60 -0.59 -2.18
CA TYR A 89 3.16 -1.95 -2.48
C TYR A 89 4.12 -2.73 -3.37
N SER A 90 3.95 -4.05 -3.40
CA SER A 90 4.60 -4.94 -4.35
C SER A 90 3.61 -5.37 -5.44
N VAL A 91 4.11 -5.59 -6.65
CA VAL A 91 3.29 -6.00 -7.80
C VAL A 91 3.11 -7.52 -7.79
N TRP A 92 1.87 -7.98 -7.75
CA TRP A 92 1.50 -9.38 -7.89
C TRP A 92 0.72 -9.55 -9.19
N PHE A 93 1.25 -10.33 -10.13
CA PHE A 93 0.60 -10.63 -11.41
C PHE A 93 0.09 -9.38 -12.16
N LEU A 94 0.96 -8.38 -12.34
CA LEU A 94 0.63 -7.12 -13.02
C LEU A 94 -0.47 -6.30 -12.34
N SER A 95 -0.74 -6.57 -11.06
CA SER A 95 -1.73 -5.87 -10.24
C SER A 95 -1.11 -5.47 -8.89
N PRO A 96 -1.69 -4.50 -8.16
CA PRO A 96 -1.32 -4.28 -6.76
C PRO A 96 -1.48 -5.55 -5.93
N SER A 97 -0.67 -5.72 -4.89
CA SER A 97 -0.81 -6.85 -3.98
C SER A 97 -2.23 -6.92 -3.39
N GLN A 98 -2.72 -8.13 -3.13
CA GLN A 98 -4.10 -8.30 -2.63
C GLN A 98 -4.39 -7.50 -1.35
N PRO A 99 -3.50 -7.44 -0.33
CA PRO A 99 -3.78 -6.65 0.88
C PRO A 99 -3.97 -5.16 0.60
N ILE A 100 -3.21 -4.61 -0.35
CA ILE A 100 -3.36 -3.21 -0.74
C ILE A 100 -4.64 -3.01 -1.54
N THR A 101 -5.01 -3.97 -2.39
CA THR A 101 -6.32 -3.96 -3.06
C THR A 101 -7.47 -4.01 -2.05
N ALA A 102 -7.35 -4.80 -0.98
CA ALA A 102 -8.31 -4.85 0.12
C ALA A 102 -8.45 -3.49 0.82
N PHE A 103 -7.33 -2.83 1.08
CA PHE A 103 -7.34 -1.48 1.64
C PHE A 103 -8.05 -0.48 0.72
N LEU A 104 -7.77 -0.50 -0.58
CA LEU A 104 -8.39 0.41 -1.55
C LEU A 104 -9.91 0.24 -1.64
N GLN A 105 -10.41 -0.97 -1.41
CA GLN A 105 -11.84 -1.27 -1.38
C GLN A 105 -12.48 -1.04 0.01
N SER A 106 -11.68 -0.70 1.03
CA SER A 106 -12.17 -0.47 2.39
C SER A 106 -12.73 0.95 2.59
N GLU A 107 -13.51 1.12 3.65
CA GLU A 107 -14.02 2.43 4.07
C GLU A 107 -12.90 3.43 4.39
N GLN A 108 -11.75 2.93 4.84
CA GLN A 108 -10.57 3.72 5.17
C GLN A 108 -9.92 4.35 3.93
N ALA A 109 -10.13 3.79 2.74
CA ALA A 109 -9.67 4.40 1.48
C ALA A 109 -10.36 5.75 1.18
N LYS A 110 -11.41 6.13 1.92
CA LYS A 110 -11.98 7.48 1.83
C LYS A 110 -10.95 8.58 2.13
N ALA A 111 -9.89 8.27 2.89
CA ALA A 111 -8.77 9.20 3.12
C ALA A 111 -8.00 9.57 1.84
N LEU A 112 -8.11 8.76 0.79
CA LEU A 112 -7.51 9.02 -0.53
C LEU A 112 -8.32 10.04 -1.35
N LYS A 113 -9.61 10.21 -1.03
CA LYS A 113 -10.51 11.05 -1.82
C LYS A 113 -10.11 12.52 -1.67
N ASN A 114 -9.77 13.16 -2.78
CA ASN A 114 -9.28 14.54 -2.85
C ASN A 114 -7.91 14.77 -2.18
N THR A 115 -7.19 13.70 -1.85
CA THR A 115 -5.83 13.78 -1.32
C THR A 115 -4.84 13.40 -2.41
N PRO A 116 -3.74 14.14 -2.64
CA PRO A 116 -2.68 13.70 -3.53
C PRO A 116 -2.15 12.32 -3.11
N VAL A 117 -2.02 11.39 -4.06
CA VAL A 117 -1.53 10.03 -3.82
C VAL A 117 -0.25 9.78 -4.59
N ILE A 118 0.79 9.32 -3.90
CA ILE A 118 2.04 8.83 -4.48
C ILE A 118 2.12 7.32 -4.26
N THR A 119 2.51 6.58 -5.28
CA THR A 119 2.72 5.14 -5.21
C THR A 119 4.22 4.82 -5.15
N LEU A 120 4.64 4.03 -4.17
CA LEU A 120 6.00 3.51 -4.06
C LEU A 120 6.00 2.02 -4.36
N ILE A 121 6.57 1.63 -5.51
CA ILE A 121 6.48 0.25 -6.00
C ILE A 121 7.82 -0.47 -5.83
N GLY A 122 7.83 -1.52 -5.02
CA GLY A 122 8.93 -2.50 -5.01
C GLY A 122 8.71 -3.54 -6.10
N CYS A 123 9.49 -3.48 -7.19
CA CYS A 123 9.37 -4.42 -8.32
C CYS A 123 10.74 -4.78 -8.93
N ARG A 124 10.81 -5.95 -9.57
CA ARG A 124 12.00 -6.39 -10.35
C ARG A 124 11.84 -6.17 -11.86
N ASN A 125 10.62 -6.32 -12.39
CA ASN A 125 10.25 -6.09 -13.80
C ASN A 125 8.72 -5.91 -13.92
N MET A 126 8.21 -5.46 -15.08
CA MET A 126 6.76 -5.40 -15.42
C MET A 126 5.87 -4.61 -14.43
N TRP A 127 6.25 -3.36 -14.10
CA TRP A 127 5.52 -2.48 -13.18
C TRP A 127 4.44 -1.63 -13.85
N LEU A 128 4.57 -1.33 -15.15
CA LEU A 128 3.73 -0.38 -15.86
C LEU A 128 2.24 -0.79 -15.84
N MET A 129 1.95 -2.06 -16.13
CA MET A 129 0.58 -2.56 -16.14
C MET A 129 -0.06 -2.53 -14.74
N ALA A 130 0.73 -2.76 -13.68
CA ALA A 130 0.26 -2.68 -12.31
C ALA A 130 -0.07 -1.24 -11.89
N GLN A 131 0.73 -0.27 -12.34
CA GLN A 131 0.44 1.15 -12.11
C GLN A 131 -0.82 1.60 -12.87
N GLU A 132 -1.01 1.16 -14.11
CA GLU A 132 -2.23 1.49 -14.87
C GLU A 132 -3.49 0.89 -14.25
N LYS A 133 -3.40 -0.28 -13.62
CA LYS A 133 -4.52 -0.86 -12.87
C LYS A 133 -4.81 -0.10 -11.58
N MET A 134 -3.78 0.31 -10.86
CA MET A 134 -3.89 1.12 -9.63
C MET A 134 -4.67 2.41 -9.84
N LYS A 135 -4.50 3.08 -10.99
CA LYS A 135 -5.24 4.32 -11.33
C LYS A 135 -6.76 4.11 -11.50
N LYS A 136 -7.20 2.87 -11.70
CA LYS A 136 -8.61 2.52 -11.96
C LYS A 136 -9.31 1.92 -10.73
N CYS A 137 -8.55 1.58 -9.69
CA CYS A 137 -9.06 1.03 -8.44
C CYS A 137 -9.61 2.14 -7.53
#